data_AF-A0A420TTH3-F1
#
_entry.id   AF-A0A420TTH3-F1
#
_cell.length_a   1.000
_cell.length_b   1.000
_cell.length_c   1.000
_cell.angle_alpha   90.00
_cell.angle_beta   90.00
_cell.angle_gamma   90.00
#
_symmetry.space_group_name_H-M   'P 1'
#
loop_
_entity.id
_entity.type
_entity.pdbx_description
1 polymer ?
#
loop_
_entity_poly.entity_id
_entity_poly.type
_entity_poly.pdbx_seq_one_letter_code
_entity_poly.pdbx_strand_id
1 'polypeptide(L)'
;MTRAQQTISLALLVSSLYLALFLELIPLPPLIQEQIVPVLPFWALVSFGAYLLFRLGFGILTFNDVPNAHKELTAEIEQAKVELRQLGVTVD
;
A
#
# COMPACT_ATOMS: atom_id res chain seq x y z
N MET A 1 2.27 10.34 -19.83
CA MET A 1 1.12 10.48 -18.90
C MET A 1 1.66 10.62 -17.50
N THR A 2 1.18 11.60 -16.72
CA THR A 2 1.56 11.72 -15.31
C THR A 2 0.89 10.61 -14.50
N ARG A 3 1.47 10.20 -13.36
CA ARG A 3 0.87 9.18 -12.48
C ARG A 3 -0.54 9.56 -12.03
N ALA A 4 -0.78 10.85 -11.79
CA ALA A 4 -2.09 11.40 -11.46
C ALA A 4 -3.11 11.25 -12.62
N GLN A 5 -2.70 11.46 -13.86
CA GLN A 5 -3.59 11.28 -15.01
C GLN A 5 -3.99 9.81 -15.18
N GLN A 6 -3.06 8.87 -14.92
CA GLN A 6 -3.34 7.43 -15.00
C GLN A 6 -4.34 6.97 -13.91
N THR A 7 -4.21 7.48 -12.68
CA THR A 7 -5.14 7.13 -11.60
C THR A 7 -6.53 7.70 -11.85
N ILE A 8 -6.62 8.94 -12.34
CA ILE A 8 -7.89 9.58 -12.69
C ILE A 8 -8.55 8.85 -13.86
N SER A 9 -7.80 8.48 -14.91
CA SER A 9 -8.36 7.75 -16.05
C SER A 9 -8.88 6.37 -15.65
N LEU A 10 -8.17 5.67 -14.76
CA LEU A 10 -8.60 4.38 -14.25
C LEU A 10 -9.86 4.51 -13.38
N ALA A 11 -9.89 5.50 -12.49
CA ALA A 11 -11.06 5.77 -11.65
C ALA A 11 -12.30 6.08 -12.50
N LEU A 12 -12.14 6.87 -13.56
CA LEU A 12 -13.21 7.18 -14.52
C LEU A 12 -13.69 5.94 -15.29
N LEU A 13 -12.78 5.03 -15.67
CA LEU A 13 -13.15 3.80 -16.36
C LEU A 13 -13.94 2.86 -15.44
N VAL A 14 -13.52 2.73 -14.19
CA VAL A 14 -14.21 1.88 -13.21
C VAL A 14 -15.58 2.46 -12.85
N SER A 15 -15.68 3.78 -12.66
CA SER A 15 -16.96 4.44 -12.37
C SER A 15 -17.92 4.41 -13.55
N SER A 16 -17.43 4.56 -14.78
CA SER A 16 -18.28 4.45 -15.98
C SER A 16 -18.81 3.03 -16.17
N LEU A 17 -18.01 2.01 -15.91
CA LEU A 17 -18.44 0.61 -15.94
C LEU A 17 -19.50 0.32 -14.88
N TYR A 18 -19.32 0.83 -13.66
CA TYR A 18 -20.32 0.68 -12.60
C TYR A 18 -21.65 1.34 -12.96
N LEU A 19 -21.63 2.56 -13.50
CA LEU A 19 -22.84 3.25 -13.94
C LEU A 19 -23.54 2.53 -15.09
N ALA A 20 -22.80 1.95 -16.03
CA ALA A 20 -23.37 1.15 -17.11
C ALA A 20 -24.11 -0.09 -16.58
N LEU A 21 -23.57 -0.74 -15.54
CA LEU A 21 -24.24 -1.85 -14.85
C LEU A 21 -25.45 -1.36 -14.05
N PHE A 22 -25.34 -0.23 -13.35
CA PHE A 22 -26.42 0.34 -12.54
C PHE A 22 -27.63 0.78 -13.38
N LEU A 23 -27.39 1.31 -14.59
CA LEU A 23 -28.43 1.75 -15.52
C LEU A 23 -29.04 0.62 -16.37
N GLU A 24 -28.74 -0.65 -16.05
CA GLU A 24 -29.25 -1.83 -16.77
C GLU A 24 -28.91 -1.86 -18.26
N LEU A 25 -27.83 -1.18 -18.67
CA LEU A 25 -27.40 -1.14 -20.07
C LEU A 25 -26.92 -2.52 -20.57
N ILE A 26 -26.62 -3.42 -19.63
CA ILE A 26 -26.26 -4.81 -19.85
C ILE A 26 -27.39 -5.67 -19.25
N PRO A 27 -28.02 -6.57 -20.04
CA PRO A 27 -29.08 -7.43 -19.52
C PRO A 27 -28.50 -8.44 -18.53
N LEU A 28 -28.72 -8.21 -17.24
CA LEU A 28 -28.35 -9.11 -16.16
C LEU A 28 -29.59 -9.79 -15.57
N PRO A 29 -29.44 -10.96 -14.93
CA PRO A 29 -30.51 -11.57 -14.16
C PRO A 29 -31.02 -10.61 -13.05
N PRO A 30 -32.34 -10.51 -12.83
CA PRO A 30 -32.93 -9.55 -11.89
C PRO A 30 -32.40 -9.70 -10.46
N LEU A 31 -32.11 -10.94 -10.04
CA LEU A 31 -31.50 -11.23 -8.73
C LEU A 31 -30.16 -10.50 -8.54
N ILE A 32 -29.32 -10.46 -9.57
CA ILE A 32 -27.99 -9.84 -9.52
C ILE A 32 -28.13 -8.32 -9.57
N GLN A 33 -29.02 -7.82 -10.42
CA GLN A 33 -29.23 -6.40 -10.61
C GLN A 33 -29.75 -5.71 -9.34
N GLU A 34 -30.71 -6.34 -8.64
CA GLU A 34 -31.33 -5.73 -7.46
C GLU A 34 -30.48 -5.94 -6.19
N GLN A 35 -29.84 -7.10 -6.03
CA GLN A 35 -29.20 -7.45 -4.76
C GLN A 35 -27.69 -7.23 -4.75
N ILE A 36 -27.01 -7.39 -5.89
CA ILE A 36 -25.54 -7.42 -5.95
C ILE A 36 -25.00 -6.08 -6.43
N VAL A 37 -25.53 -5.54 -7.54
CA VAL A 37 -25.01 -4.30 -8.15
C VAL A 37 -25.00 -3.12 -7.18
N PRO A 38 -26.06 -2.81 -6.40
CA PRO A 38 -26.06 -1.65 -5.51
C PRO A 38 -25.09 -1.77 -4.32
N VAL A 39 -24.81 -3.00 -3.86
CA VAL A 39 -23.97 -3.27 -2.68
C VAL A 39 -22.50 -3.42 -3.06
N LEU A 40 -22.20 -3.65 -4.34
CA LEU A 40 -20.86 -3.90 -4.87
C LEU A 40 -19.82 -2.85 -4.47
N PRO A 41 -20.09 -1.52 -4.54
CA PRO A 41 -19.12 -0.50 -4.11
C PRO A 41 -18.81 -0.57 -2.61
N PHE A 42 -19.83 -0.82 -1.79
CA PHE A 42 -19.66 -0.93 -0.34
C PHE A 42 -18.89 -2.20 0.02
N TRP A 43 -19.20 -3.32 -0.63
CA TRP A 43 -18.48 -4.57 -0.46
C TRP A 43 -17.00 -4.45 -0.87
N ALA A 44 -16.71 -3.75 -1.96
CA ALA A 44 -15.34 -3.46 -2.40
C ALA A 44 -14.60 -2.58 -1.37
N LEU A 45 -15.26 -1.59 -0.78
CA LEU A 45 -14.67 -0.74 0.25
C LEU A 45 -14.32 -1.55 1.51
N VAL A 46 -15.24 -2.38 2.00
CA VAL A 46 -15.04 -3.18 3.21
C VAL A 46 -13.94 -4.22 3.02
N SER A 47 -13.94 -4.94 1.90
CA SER A 47 -12.91 -5.93 1.57
C SER A 47 -11.53 -5.29 1.41
N PHE A 48 -11.45 -4.13 0.75
CA PHE A 48 -10.21 -3.36 0.66
C PHE A 48 -9.71 -2.90 2.03
N GLY A 49 -10.61 -2.40 2.90
CA GLY A 49 -10.28 -2.03 4.27
C GLY A 49 -9.75 -3.21 5.08
N ALA A 50 -10.40 -4.37 5.00
CA ALA A 50 -9.95 -5.58 5.67
C ALA A 50 -8.58 -6.05 5.16
N TYR A 51 -8.34 -5.98 3.84
CA TYR A 51 -7.05 -6.29 3.24
C TYR A 51 -5.93 -5.35 3.75
N LEU A 52 -6.20 -4.05 3.82
CA LEU A 52 -5.24 -3.08 4.35
C LEU A 52 -4.91 -3.34 5.83
N LEU A 53 -5.92 -3.62 6.65
CA LEU A 53 -5.72 -3.97 8.07
C LEU A 53 -4.91 -5.26 8.22
N PHE A 54 -5.22 -6.28 7.42
CA PHE A 54 -4.47 -7.53 7.42
C PHE A 54 -3.01 -7.30 7.03
N ARG A 55 -2.76 -6.55 5.96
CA ARG A 55 -1.40 -6.25 5.48
C ARG A 55 -0.61 -5.45 6.52
N LEU A 56 -1.25 -4.49 7.18
CA LEU A 56 -0.63 -3.72 8.25
C LEU A 56 -0.31 -4.62 9.45
N GLY A 57 -1.27 -5.42 9.91
CA GLY A 57 -1.08 -6.36 11.01
C GLY A 57 0.02 -7.38 10.71
N PHE A 58 0.04 -7.93 9.50
CA PHE A 58 1.10 -8.83 9.05
C PHE A 58 2.47 -8.15 9.00
N GLY A 59 2.53 -6.89 8.55
CA GLY A 59 3.76 -6.10 8.55
C GLY A 59 4.30 -5.85 9.96
N ILE A 60 3.42 -5.63 10.94
CA ILE A 60 3.80 -5.48 12.35
C ILE A 60 4.26 -6.82 12.94
N LEU A 61 3.55 -7.91 12.65
CA LEU A 61 3.94 -9.24 13.13
C LEU A 61 5.27 -9.73 12.54
N THR A 62 5.57 -9.31 11.31
CA THR A 62 6.79 -9.67 10.59
C THR A 62 7.83 -8.55 10.63
N PHE A 63 7.67 -7.58 11.54
CA PHE A 63 8.67 -6.53 11.70
C PHE A 63 9.95 -7.22 12.20
N ASN A 64 10.88 -7.43 11.27
CA ASN A 64 12.16 -8.04 11.54
C ASN A 64 12.91 -7.04 12.41
N ASP A 65 13.05 -7.34 13.71
CA ASP A 65 14.11 -6.72 14.48
C ASP A 65 15.39 -7.01 13.68
N VAL A 66 16.11 -5.96 13.28
CA VAL A 66 17.35 -6.11 12.48
C VAL A 66 18.56 -5.90 13.41
N PRO A 67 18.76 -6.74 14.45
CA PRO A 67 19.83 -6.53 15.41
C PRO A 67 21.20 -6.72 14.77
N ASN A 68 21.29 -7.50 13.69
CA ASN A 68 22.54 -7.71 12.97
C ASN A 68 22.95 -6.48 12.17
N ALA A 69 22.03 -5.84 11.43
CA ALA A 69 22.34 -4.60 10.72
C ALA A 69 22.65 -3.46 11.71
N HIS A 70 21.97 -3.41 12.86
CA HIS A 70 22.32 -2.45 13.91
C HIS A 70 23.75 -2.67 14.42
N LYS A 71 24.13 -3.93 14.69
CA LYS A 71 25.50 -4.27 15.15
C LYS A 71 26.56 -3.94 14.10
N GLU A 72 26.29 -4.26 12.83
CA GLU A 72 27.18 -3.98 11.70
C GLU A 72 27.40 -2.48 11.53
N LEU A 73 26.32 -1.68 11.46
CA LEU A 73 26.39 -0.23 11.36
C LEU A 73 27.11 0.39 12.57
N THR A 74 26.89 -0.12 13.78
CA THR A 74 27.58 0.39 14.97
C THR A 74 29.10 0.12 14.90
N ALA A 75 29.49 -1.04 14.39
CA ALA A 75 30.91 -1.39 14.20
C ALA A 75 31.57 -0.50 13.15
N GLU A 76 30.89 -0.24 12.02
CA GLU A 76 31.37 0.68 10.99
C GLU A 76 31.53 2.12 11.52
N ILE A 77 30.58 2.59 12.34
CA ILE A 77 30.67 3.91 12.98
C ILE A 77 31.90 3.99 13.89
N GLU A 78 32.16 2.96 14.69
CA GLU A 78 33.32 2.96 15.59
C GLU A 78 34.63 2.96 14.80
N GLN A 79 34.69 2.20 13.71
CA GLN A 79 35.85 2.14 12.83
C GLN A 79 36.10 3.50 12.14
N ALA A 80 35.05 4.13 11.62
CA ALA A 80 35.12 5.47 11.04
C ALA A 80 35.55 6.54 12.06
N LYS A 81 35.06 6.46 13.32
CA LYS A 81 35.51 7.35 14.41
C LYS A 81 37.01 7.20 14.67
N VAL A 82 37.54 5.98 14.67
CA VAL A 82 38.97 5.73 14.84
C VAL A 82 39.79 6.32 13.69
N GLU A 83 39.38 6.12 12.44
CA GLU A 83 40.05 6.66 11.27
C GLU A 83 40.05 8.20 11.26
N LEU A 84 38.92 8.82 11.60
CA LEU A 84 38.82 10.28 11.70
C LEU A 84 39.71 10.86 12.82
N ARG A 85 39.83 10.17 13.96
CA ARG A 85 40.77 10.55 15.02
C ARG A 85 42.23 10.43 14.57
N GLN A 86 42.57 9.40 13.77
CA GLN A 86 43.90 9.29 13.17
C GLN A 86 44.20 10.41 12.17
N LEU A 87 43.19 10.93 11.48
CA LEU A 87 43.28 12.08 10.60
C LEU A 87 43.27 13.44 11.35
N GLY A 88 43.27 13.42 12.70
CA GLY A 88 43.34 14.63 13.52
C GLY A 88 41.99 15.35 13.69
N VAL A 89 40.88 14.71 13.33
CA VAL A 89 39.52 15.26 13.51
C VAL A 89 38.98 14.81 14.87
N THR A 90 38.52 15.75 15.69
CA THR A 90 37.88 15.45 16.98
C THR A 90 36.47 14.95 16.74
N VAL A 91 36.18 13.71 17.16
CA VAL A 91 34.86 13.08 17.04
C VAL A 91 34.46 12.50 18.39
N ASP A 92 33.28 12.91 18.89
CA ASP A 92 32.60 12.37 20.07
C ASP A 92 31.77 11.11 19.71
#